data_AF-A0A7X7XWW1-F1
#
_entry.id   AF-A0A7X7XWW1-F1
#
_cell.length_a   1.000
_cell.length_b   1.000
_cell.length_c   1.000
_cell.angle_alpha   90.00
_cell.angle_beta   90.00
_cell.angle_gamma   90.00
#
_symmetry.space_group_name_H-M   'P 1'
#
loop_
_entity.id
_entity.type
_entity.pdbx_description
1 polymer ?
#
loop_
_entity_poly.entity_id
_entity_poly.type
_entity_poly.pdbx_seq_one_letter_code
_entity_poly.pdbx_strand_id
1 'polypeptide(L)' 'MTFDRIILIIILIWVFIRTMSYGKWTWDKKNRLGAIAIYIVAFASLIIPICIMLFRY' A
#
# COMPACT_ATOMS: atom_id res chain seq x y z
N MET A 1 -7.70 21.27 -3.90
CA MET A 1 -6.86 20.16 -3.38
C MET A 1 -5.48 20.72 -3.12
N THR A 2 -5.01 20.65 -1.88
CA THR A 2 -3.70 21.19 -1.53
C THR A 2 -2.60 20.29 -2.12
N PHE A 3 -1.59 20.88 -2.76
CA PHE A 3 -0.55 20.22 -3.57
C PHE A 3 0.20 19.10 -2.81
N ASP A 4 0.33 19.23 -1.50
CA ASP A 4 0.85 18.23 -0.57
C ASP A 4 0.08 16.89 -0.64
N ARG A 5 -1.25 16.92 -0.76
CA ARG A 5 -2.06 15.69 -0.82
C ARG A 5 -1.78 14.91 -2.09
N ILE A 6 -1.55 15.60 -3.20
CA ILE A 6 -1.23 14.97 -4.49
C ILE A 6 0.11 14.24 -4.39
N ILE A 7 1.14 14.89 -3.83
CA ILE A 7 2.45 14.27 -3.59
C ILE A 7 2.32 13.04 -2.69
N LEU A 8 1.56 13.15 -1.59
CA LEU A 8 1.33 12.03 -0.68
C LEU A 8 0.65 10.85 -1.40
N ILE A 9 -0.38 11.09 -2.21
CA ILE A 9 -1.04 10.03 -2.99
C ILE A 9 -0.06 9.34 -3.94
N ILE A 10 0.81 10.09 -4.63
CA ILE A 10 1.83 9.52 -5.51
C ILE A 10 2.78 8.60 -4.73
N ILE A 11 3.25 9.06 -3.56
CA ILE A 11 4.14 8.26 -2.70
C ILE A 11 3.42 7.00 -2.20
N LEU A 12 2.17 7.11 -1.78
CA LEU A 12 1.38 5.96 -1.30
C LEU A 12 1.17 4.92 -2.40
N ILE A 13 0.84 5.36 -3.62
CA ILE A 13 0.71 4.47 -4.78
C ILE A 13 2.05 3.81 -5.10
N TRP A 14 3.15 4.56 -5.05
CA TRP A 14 4.49 4.02 -5.30
C TRP A 14 4.86 2.92 -4.29
N VAL A 15 4.65 3.17 -3.00
CA VAL A 15 4.88 2.19 -1.92
C VAL A 15 3.98 0.97 -2.12
N PHE A 16 2.71 1.17 -2.44
CA PHE A 16 1.76 0.09 -2.69
C PHE A 16 2.23 -0.83 -3.83
N ILE A 17 2.61 -0.26 -4.98
CA ILE A 17 3.07 -1.03 -6.15
C ILE A 17 4.32 -1.84 -5.81
N ARG A 18 5.30 -1.23 -5.12
CA ARG A 18 6.54 -1.92 -4.71
C ARG A 18 6.24 -3.07 -3.74
N THR A 19 5.35 -2.84 -2.78
CA THR A 19 4.98 -3.85 -1.78
C THR A 19 4.16 -4.99 -2.41
N MET A 20 3.26 -4.69 -3.35
CA MET A 20 2.54 -5.68 -4.15
C MET A 20 3.49 -6.55 -4.99
N SER A 21 4.48 -5.93 -5.64
CA SER A 21 5.51 -6.66 -6.40
C SER A 21 6.28 -7.63 -5.50
N TYR A 22 6.62 -7.20 -4.29
CA TYR A 22 7.30 -8.06 -3.31
C TYR A 22 6.41 -9.19 -2.78
N GLY A 23 5.11 -8.93 -2.56
CA GLY A 23 4.13 -9.95 -2.21
C GLY A 23 4.02 -11.02 -3.29
N LYS A 24 3.99 -10.62 -4.56
CA LYS A 24 3.99 -11.53 -5.71
C LYS A 24 5.25 -12.39 -5.75
N TRP A 25 6.43 -11.77 -5.61
CA TRP A 25 7.69 -12.51 -5.55
C TRP A 25 7.72 -13.53 -4.40
N THR A 26 7.18 -13.15 -3.23
CA THR A 26 7.11 -14.03 -2.04
C THR A 26 6.15 -15.20 -2.27
N TRP A 27 5.04 -14.95 -2.98
CA TRP A 27 4.10 -15.97 -3.40
C TRP A 27 4.75 -16.99 -4.35
N ASP A 28 5.51 -16.50 -5.34
CA ASP A 28 6.24 -17.33 -6.31
C ASP A 28 7.33 -18.19 -5.63
N LYS A 29 7.90 -17.72 -4.51
CA LYS A 29 8.81 -18.48 -3.65
C LYS A 29 8.13 -19.54 -2.77
N LYS A 30 6.85 -19.84 -3.00
CA LYS A 30 6.01 -20.79 -2.25
C LYS A 30 5.74 -20.38 -0.78
N ASN A 31 6.13 -19.18 -0.35
CA ASN A 31 5.80 -18.66 0.98
C ASN A 31 4.45 -17.92 0.96
N ARG A 32 3.36 -18.67 0.89
CA ARG A 32 2.00 -18.11 0.74
C ARG A 32 1.54 -17.29 1.95
N LEU A 33 1.86 -17.74 3.18
CA LEU A 33 1.50 -17.00 4.39
C LEU A 33 2.24 -15.66 4.47
N GLY A 34 3.54 -15.64 4.13
CA GLY A 34 4.31 -14.40 4.04
C GLY A 34 3.76 -13.45 2.97
N ALA A 35 3.39 -13.97 1.80
CA ALA A 35 2.79 -13.17 0.74
C ALA A 35 1.43 -12.56 1.14
N ILE A 36 0.56 -13.33 1.82
CA ILE A 36 -0.72 -12.82 2.35
C ILE A 36 -0.46 -11.68 3.33
N ALA A 37 0.48 -11.84 4.26
CA ALA A 37 0.84 -10.78 5.20
C ALA A 37 1.33 -9.52 4.48
N ILE A 38 2.20 -9.67 3.46
CA ILE A 38 2.69 -8.55 2.65
C ILE A 38 1.54 -7.85 1.92
N TYR A 39 0.58 -8.58 1.35
CA TYR A 39 -0.57 -7.97 0.69
C TYR A 39 -1.46 -7.21 1.68
N ILE A 40 -1.70 -7.77 2.88
CA ILE A 40 -2.43 -7.06 3.94
C ILE A 40 -1.71 -5.74 4.27
N VAL A 41 -0.38 -5.77 4.44
CA VAL A 41 0.41 -4.56 4.68
C VAL A 41 0.32 -3.57 3.51
N ALA A 42 0.39 -4.05 2.27
CA ALA A 42 0.25 -3.20 1.09
C ALA A 42 -1.08 -2.46 1.12
N PHE A 43 -2.20 -3.17 1.29
CA PHE A 43 -3.52 -2.55 1.37
C PHE A 43 -3.65 -1.61 2.58
N ALA A 44 -3.20 -2.02 3.76
CA ALA A 44 -3.25 -1.17 4.95
C ALA A 44 -2.45 0.13 4.76
N SER A 45 -1.28 0.06 4.14
CA SER A 45 -0.41 1.21 3.87
C SER A 45 -1.03 2.23 2.91
N LEU A 46 -2.01 1.82 2.09
CA LEU A 46 -2.72 2.70 1.16
C LEU A 46 -4.08 3.16 1.72
N ILE A 47 -4.87 2.22 2.23
CA ILE A 47 -6.27 2.47 2.65
C ILE A 47 -6.31 3.34 3.90
N ILE A 48 -5.52 3.03 4.93
CA ILE A 48 -5.53 3.78 6.20
C ILE A 48 -5.27 5.28 5.98
N PRO A 49 -4.19 5.70 5.30
CA PRO A 49 -3.93 7.12 5.09
C PRO A 49 -4.98 7.78 4.18
N ILE A 50 -5.51 7.09 3.17
CA ILE A 50 -6.60 7.62 2.34
C ILE A 50 -7.86 7.85 3.19
N CYS A 51 -8.24 6.87 4.03
CA CYS A 51 -9.36 7.02 4.95
C CYS A 51 -9.15 8.20 5.89
N ILE A 52 -7.95 8.38 6.45
CA ILE A 52 -7.64 9.54 7.29
C ILE A 52 -7.81 10.85 6.51
N MET A 53 -7.34 10.92 5.26
CA MET A 53 -7.52 12.12 4.42
C MET A 53 -8.97 12.44 4.10
N LEU A 54 -9.84 11.43 4.01
CA LEU A 54 -11.26 11.57 3.67
C LEU A 54 -12.17 11.84 4.88
N PHE A 55 -11.90 11.19 6.02
CA PHE A 55 -12.79 11.22 7.20
C PHE A 55 -12.33 12.14 8.33
N ARG A 56 -11.06 12.58 8.32
CA ARG A 56 -10.53 13.52 9.33
C ARG A 56 -10.68 14.99 8.93
N TYR A 57 -11.48 15.26 7.89
CA TYR A 57 -11.94 16.58 7.47
C TYR A 57 -13.47 16.60 7.41
#